data_AF-H2CZ50-F1
#
_entry.id   AF-H2CZ50-F1
#
_cell.length_a   1.000
_cell.length_b   1.000
_cell.length_c   1.000
_cell.angle_alpha   90.00
_cell.angle_beta   90.00
_cell.angle_gamma   90.00
#
_symmetry.space_group_name_H-M   'P 1'
#
loop_
_entity.id
_entity.type
_entity.pdbx_description
1 polymer ?
#
loop_
_entity_poly.entity_id
_entity_poly.type
_entity_poly.pdbx_seq_one_letter_code
_entity_poly.pdbx_strand_id
1 'polypeptide(L)'
;MTSTPTSYAEPSLPEASSHQLSKRQQYDALLDAEVGVSSSSSSLGSPAAHPSFPAVAPLCRRYPTQASAIFQTYLDLKNGAAAWDVVEPLALSSNPQSVSDEATATYLSNLTDAEADELIQQRLKAVNTGTAKLGLVSGNDTQDGDEEEELLKAGLAAIKGRRKDAKSYEVVIPLTITQHLRPLQLKAIFALIEAHAATCPEGEEVDTSHLLLAIIAPDSTLVYYIVSQGLVKPIN
;
A
#
# COMPACT_ATOMS: atom_id res chain seq x y z
N MET A 1 51.49 -61.68 -20.36
CA MET A 1 50.73 -61.51 -21.62
C MET A 1 50.01 -60.18 -21.52
N THR A 2 50.43 -59.25 -22.37
CA THR A 2 50.05 -57.84 -22.43
C THR A 2 48.72 -57.65 -23.12
N SER A 3 47.75 -57.01 -22.48
CA SER A 3 46.48 -56.62 -23.10
C SER A 3 46.45 -55.12 -23.34
N THR A 4 46.45 -54.76 -24.62
CA THR A 4 46.22 -53.43 -25.19
C THR A 4 44.78 -52.97 -24.98
N PRO A 5 44.50 -51.67 -24.74
CA PRO A 5 43.15 -51.13 -24.85
C PRO A 5 42.87 -50.66 -26.29
N THR A 6 41.83 -51.23 -26.91
CA THR A 6 41.30 -50.80 -28.20
C THR A 6 40.38 -49.59 -28.02
N SER A 7 40.75 -48.47 -28.64
CA SER A 7 39.99 -47.22 -28.71
C SER A 7 38.69 -47.42 -29.49
N TYR A 8 37.53 -47.21 -28.86
CA TYR A 8 36.24 -47.11 -29.55
C TYR A 8 36.03 -45.66 -30.01
N ALA A 9 35.89 -45.47 -31.31
CA ALA A 9 35.52 -44.20 -31.92
C ALA A 9 34.00 -43.98 -31.79
N GLU A 10 33.58 -42.84 -31.23
CA GLU A 10 32.19 -42.39 -31.25
C GLU A 10 31.77 -41.97 -32.68
N PRO A 11 30.56 -42.31 -33.14
CA PRO A 11 30.01 -41.75 -34.37
C PRO A 11 29.50 -40.33 -34.12
N SER A 12 30.15 -39.33 -34.73
CA SER A 12 29.70 -37.94 -34.75
C SER A 12 28.35 -37.81 -35.48
N LEU A 13 27.35 -37.26 -34.80
CA LEU A 13 26.05 -36.88 -35.38
C LEU A 13 26.23 -35.79 -36.46
N PRO A 14 25.43 -35.80 -37.55
CA PRO A 14 25.55 -34.82 -38.61
C PRO A 14 25.16 -33.41 -38.11
N GLU A 15 26.02 -32.44 -38.42
CA GLU A 15 25.79 -31.03 -38.11
C GLU A 15 24.56 -30.51 -38.86
N ALA A 16 23.64 -29.88 -38.13
CA ALA A 16 22.38 -29.40 -38.69
C ALA A 16 22.64 -28.32 -39.76
N SER A 17 22.05 -28.47 -40.94
CA SER A 17 22.23 -27.50 -42.03
C SER A 17 21.68 -26.12 -41.64
N SER A 18 22.28 -25.05 -42.16
CA SER A 18 21.90 -23.65 -41.91
C SER A 18 20.40 -23.37 -42.12
N HIS A 19 19.79 -24.07 -43.07
CA HIS A 19 18.36 -23.97 -43.35
C HIS A 19 17.46 -24.61 -42.26
N GLN A 20 17.96 -25.60 -41.52
CA GLN A 20 17.27 -26.19 -40.36
C GLN A 20 17.39 -25.30 -39.13
N LEU A 21 18.53 -24.61 -38.95
CA LEU A 21 18.71 -23.63 -37.88
C LEU A 21 17.77 -22.43 -38.04
N SER A 22 17.59 -21.92 -39.27
CA SER A 22 16.70 -20.79 -39.54
C SER A 22 15.23 -21.10 -39.26
N LYS A 23 14.75 -22.29 -39.64
CA LYS A 23 13.37 -22.71 -39.35
C LYS A 23 13.13 -22.96 -37.86
N ARG A 24 14.14 -23.48 -37.15
CA ARG A 24 14.06 -23.69 -35.70
C ARG A 24 14.00 -22.36 -34.95
N GLN A 25 14.82 -21.38 -35.34
CA GLN A 25 14.75 -20.01 -34.79
C GLN A 25 13.40 -19.34 -35.05
N GLN A 26 12.80 -19.57 -36.22
CA GLN A 26 11.45 -19.07 -36.51
C GLN A 26 10.37 -19.77 -35.67
N TYR A 27 10.54 -21.06 -35.39
CA TYR A 27 9.63 -21.82 -34.53
C TYR A 27 9.76 -21.42 -33.06
N ASP A 28 10.98 -21.21 -32.57
CA ASP A 28 11.27 -20.71 -31.23
C ASP A 28 10.72 -19.28 -31.05
N ALA A 29 10.87 -18.41 -32.07
CA ALA A 29 10.29 -17.06 -32.04
C ALA A 29 8.75 -17.05 -32.06
N LEU A 30 8.11 -18.04 -32.69
CA LEU A 30 6.66 -18.22 -32.63
C LEU A 30 6.22 -18.81 -31.29
N LEU A 31 6.99 -19.74 -30.71
CA LEU A 31 6.73 -20.29 -29.38
C LEU A 31 6.86 -19.22 -28.28
N ASP A 32 7.87 -18.35 -28.37
CA ASP A 32 8.06 -17.21 -27.44
C ASP A 32 6.98 -16.13 -27.62
N ALA A 33 6.35 -16.05 -28.79
CA ALA A 33 5.21 -15.16 -29.02
C ALA A 33 3.89 -15.71 -28.44
N GLU A 34 3.75 -17.04 -28.31
CA GLU A 34 2.56 -17.69 -27.72
C GLU A 34 2.67 -17.89 -26.20
N VAL A 35 3.89 -17.97 -25.66
CA VAL A 35 4.14 -17.80 -24.21
C VAL A 35 4.07 -16.31 -23.91
N GLY A 36 2.84 -15.82 -23.79
CA GLY A 36 2.48 -14.41 -23.59
C GLY A 36 3.60 -13.60 -22.95
N VAL A 37 4.32 -12.85 -23.80
CA VAL A 37 5.17 -11.75 -23.37
C VAL A 37 4.25 -10.89 -22.51
N SER A 38 4.48 -11.00 -21.21
CA SER A 38 3.91 -10.12 -20.20
C SER A 38 4.01 -8.75 -20.80
N SER A 39 2.86 -8.10 -20.95
CA SER A 39 2.70 -6.77 -21.52
C SER A 39 3.96 -5.96 -21.24
N SER A 40 4.49 -5.29 -22.26
CA SER A 40 5.43 -4.19 -22.10
C SER A 40 4.79 -3.10 -21.23
N SER A 41 4.63 -3.42 -19.95
CA SER A 41 4.57 -2.52 -18.84
C SER A 41 5.91 -1.82 -18.94
N SER A 42 5.88 -0.61 -19.48
CA SER A 42 6.88 0.38 -19.13
C SER A 42 6.99 0.32 -17.61
N SER A 43 8.00 -0.40 -17.11
CA SER A 43 8.36 -0.44 -15.71
C SER A 43 8.81 0.97 -15.36
N LEU A 44 7.83 1.85 -15.13
CA LEU A 44 7.96 3.00 -14.27
C LEU A 44 8.64 2.43 -13.03
N GLY A 45 9.92 2.74 -12.84
CA GLY A 45 10.76 2.08 -11.85
C GLY A 45 10.08 2.04 -10.48
N SER A 46 10.57 1.16 -9.59
CA SER A 46 9.98 1.00 -8.25
C SER A 46 9.58 2.36 -7.64
N PRO A 47 8.36 2.51 -7.08
CA PRO A 47 7.92 3.76 -6.45
C PRO A 47 8.95 4.31 -5.45
N ALA A 48 9.74 3.41 -4.85
CA ALA A 48 10.85 3.72 -3.95
C ALA A 48 11.99 4.56 -4.58
N ALA A 49 12.10 4.59 -5.90
CA ALA A 49 13.08 5.39 -6.62
C ALA A 49 12.65 6.86 -6.79
N HIS A 50 11.39 7.20 -6.52
CA HIS A 50 10.88 8.56 -6.70
C HIS A 50 11.36 9.50 -5.57
N PRO A 51 11.83 10.74 -5.86
CA PRO A 51 12.42 11.65 -4.86
C PRO A 51 11.47 12.05 -3.72
N SER A 52 10.15 12.04 -3.96
CA SER A 52 9.14 12.30 -2.94
C SER A 52 8.74 11.07 -2.11
N PHE A 53 9.14 9.86 -2.51
CA PHE A 53 8.75 8.63 -1.80
C PHE A 53 9.30 8.54 -0.37
N PRO A 54 10.54 8.97 -0.04
CA PRO A 54 11.06 8.89 1.32
C PRO A 54 10.17 9.56 2.38
N ALA A 55 9.43 10.63 2.01
CA ALA A 55 8.53 11.32 2.91
C ALA A 55 7.34 10.44 3.36
N VAL A 56 6.81 9.60 2.45
CA VAL A 56 5.64 8.75 2.73
C VAL A 56 6.01 7.28 2.97
N ALA A 57 7.26 6.89 2.74
CA ALA A 57 7.71 5.51 2.85
C ALA A 57 7.33 4.83 4.19
N PRO A 58 7.46 5.48 5.36
CA PRO A 58 7.02 4.90 6.62
C PRO A 58 5.51 4.59 6.65
N LEU A 59 4.68 5.49 6.13
CA LEU A 59 3.23 5.27 6.05
C LEU A 59 2.87 4.17 5.05
N CYS A 60 3.51 4.14 3.87
CA CYS A 60 3.28 3.11 2.88
C CYS A 60 3.61 1.70 3.41
N ARG A 61 4.66 1.57 4.25
CA ARG A 61 4.99 0.31 4.91
C ARG A 61 4.00 -0.05 6.01
N ARG A 62 3.60 0.94 6.83
CA ARG A 62 2.65 0.74 7.94
C ARG A 62 1.23 0.44 7.46
N TYR A 63 0.82 1.03 6.34
CA TYR A 63 -0.53 0.95 5.77
C TYR A 63 -0.46 0.49 4.31
N PRO A 64 -0.09 -0.79 4.05
CA PRO A 64 0.16 -1.29 2.69
C PRO A 64 -1.09 -1.24 1.79
N THR A 65 -2.28 -1.37 2.37
CA THR A 65 -3.56 -1.28 1.64
C THR A 65 -3.87 0.14 1.14
N GLN A 66 -3.26 1.16 1.75
CA GLN A 66 -3.37 2.57 1.36
C GLN A 66 -2.14 3.06 0.57
N ALA A 67 -1.09 2.24 0.41
CA ALA A 67 0.23 2.71 -0.06
C ALA A 67 0.20 3.45 -1.40
N SER A 68 -0.53 2.94 -2.40
CA SER A 68 -0.68 3.61 -3.70
C SER A 68 -1.43 4.92 -3.57
N ALA A 69 -2.53 4.93 -2.81
CA ALA A 69 -3.34 6.10 -2.55
C ALA A 69 -2.57 7.19 -1.78
N ILE A 70 -1.80 6.80 -0.74
CA ILE A 70 -0.97 7.71 0.05
C ILE A 70 0.03 8.42 -0.87
N PHE A 71 0.80 7.64 -1.63
CA PHE A 71 1.86 8.21 -2.45
C PHE A 71 1.30 9.11 -3.54
N GLN A 72 0.26 8.67 -4.24
CA GLN A 72 -0.31 9.47 -5.32
C GLN A 72 -1.01 10.73 -4.80
N THR A 73 -1.75 10.64 -3.69
CA THR A 73 -2.36 11.82 -3.05
C THR A 73 -1.28 12.79 -2.57
N TYR A 74 -0.20 12.30 -1.97
CA TYR A 74 0.92 13.16 -1.57
C TYR A 74 1.55 13.89 -2.76
N LEU A 75 1.76 13.21 -3.88
CA LEU A 75 2.28 13.85 -5.10
C LEU A 75 1.32 14.90 -5.66
N ASP A 76 0.02 14.61 -5.67
CA ASP A 76 -1.00 15.55 -6.17
C ASP A 76 -1.15 16.77 -5.26
N LEU A 77 -1.15 16.60 -3.93
CA LEU A 77 -1.21 17.73 -3.00
C LEU A 77 0.07 18.59 -3.05
N LYS A 78 1.24 17.94 -3.19
CA LYS A 78 2.54 18.63 -3.21
C LYS A 78 2.83 19.35 -4.53
N ASN A 79 2.44 18.75 -5.66
CA ASN A 79 2.78 19.24 -7.00
C ASN A 79 1.58 19.79 -7.78
N GLY A 80 0.36 19.47 -7.36
CA GLY A 80 -0.86 19.70 -8.12
C GLY A 80 -1.53 21.05 -7.89
N ALA A 81 -2.73 21.18 -8.48
CA ALA A 81 -3.45 22.43 -8.68
C ALA A 81 -4.12 23.01 -7.43
N ALA A 82 -4.32 22.19 -6.39
CA ALA A 82 -4.78 22.68 -5.10
C ALA A 82 -3.59 23.36 -4.43
N ALA A 83 -3.68 24.66 -4.20
CA ALA A 83 -2.55 25.46 -3.73
C ALA A 83 -2.26 25.17 -2.24
N TRP A 84 -1.64 24.03 -1.91
CA TRP A 84 -1.20 23.69 -0.56
C TRP A 84 0.17 24.32 -0.27
N ASP A 85 0.32 24.88 0.94
CA ASP A 85 1.61 25.39 1.44
C ASP A 85 2.28 24.40 2.40
N VAL A 86 1.47 23.61 3.11
CA VAL A 86 1.94 22.53 3.99
C VAL A 86 1.29 21.21 3.57
N VAL A 87 2.09 20.16 3.44
CA VAL A 87 1.64 18.79 3.12
C VAL A 87 2.52 17.80 3.91
N GLU A 88 1.96 17.24 4.96
CA GLU A 88 2.64 16.41 5.94
C GLU A 88 1.99 15.03 6.06
N PRO A 89 2.74 13.95 5.81
CA PRO A 89 2.27 12.59 6.05
C PRO A 89 1.95 12.38 7.54
N LEU A 90 0.76 11.88 7.84
CA LEU A 90 0.26 11.69 9.20
C LEU A 90 -0.19 10.24 9.42
N ALA A 91 0.20 9.64 10.55
CA ALA A 91 -0.39 8.40 11.04
C ALA A 91 -1.41 8.74 12.13
N LEU A 92 -2.69 8.49 11.88
CA LEU A 92 -3.75 8.62 12.87
C LEU A 92 -3.89 7.32 13.65
N SER A 93 -3.71 7.35 14.96
CA SER A 93 -3.88 6.17 15.82
C SER A 93 -4.13 6.59 17.26
N SER A 94 -4.88 5.78 18.01
CA SER A 94 -5.14 6.04 19.43
C SER A 94 -3.89 5.88 20.32
N ASN A 95 -2.86 5.18 19.82
CA ASN A 95 -1.58 5.04 20.51
C ASN A 95 -0.45 5.65 19.66
N PRO A 96 0.02 6.87 19.99
CA PRO A 96 1.06 7.56 19.23
C PRO A 96 2.45 6.89 19.34
N GLN A 97 2.66 5.92 20.25
CA GLN A 97 3.93 5.24 20.46
C GLN A 97 3.99 3.88 19.75
N SER A 98 4.27 3.84 18.44
CA SER A 98 4.70 2.60 17.79
C SER A 98 5.54 2.83 16.53
N VAL A 99 6.50 3.75 16.59
CA VAL A 99 7.46 3.93 15.50
C VAL A 99 8.88 3.95 16.05
N SER A 100 9.41 2.76 16.30
CA SER A 100 10.86 2.55 16.18
C SER A 100 11.07 1.26 15.39
N ASP A 101 11.41 1.43 14.11
CA ASP A 101 11.78 0.32 13.21
C ASP A 101 12.99 -0.46 13.78
N GLU A 102 13.86 0.19 14.55
CA GLU A 102 15.03 -0.43 15.21
C GLU A 102 14.68 -1.39 16.36
N ALA A 103 13.68 -1.05 17.20
CA ALA A 103 13.27 -1.94 18.29
C ALA A 103 12.59 -3.21 17.75
N THR A 104 11.85 -3.07 16.65
CA THR A 104 11.18 -4.18 15.98
C THR A 104 12.20 -5.08 15.27
N ALA A 105 13.18 -4.52 14.55
CA ALA A 105 14.22 -5.30 13.90
C ALA A 105 15.08 -6.09 14.90
N THR A 106 15.43 -5.46 16.04
CA THR A 106 16.20 -6.12 17.12
C THR A 106 15.40 -7.22 17.81
N TYR A 107 14.09 -7.03 17.98
CA TYR A 107 13.19 -8.07 18.47
C TYR A 107 13.10 -9.23 17.48
N LEU A 108 12.92 -8.94 16.19
CA LEU A 108 12.83 -9.92 15.09
C LEU A 108 14.07 -10.79 14.96
N SER A 109 15.27 -10.23 15.16
CA SER A 109 16.54 -10.97 15.08
C SER A 109 16.79 -11.92 16.25
N ASN A 110 16.06 -11.78 17.36
CA ASN A 110 16.24 -12.59 18.57
C ASN A 110 15.17 -13.67 18.77
N LEU A 111 14.20 -13.80 17.85
CA LEU A 111 13.21 -14.88 17.94
C LEU A 111 13.83 -16.20 17.50
N THR A 112 13.41 -17.27 18.17
CA THR A 112 13.64 -18.63 17.70
C THR A 112 12.77 -18.94 16.48
N ASP A 113 13.17 -19.93 15.68
CA ASP A 113 12.41 -20.35 14.49
C ASP A 113 10.94 -20.68 14.82
N ALA A 114 10.68 -21.30 15.98
CA ALA A 114 9.33 -21.64 16.43
C ALA A 114 8.50 -20.39 16.76
N GLU A 115 9.08 -19.41 17.45
CA GLU A 115 8.37 -18.16 17.78
C GLU A 115 8.16 -17.30 16.52
N ALA A 116 9.09 -17.34 15.57
CA ALA A 116 8.94 -16.69 14.28
C ALA A 116 7.76 -17.27 13.48
N ASP A 117 7.63 -18.60 13.44
CA ASP A 117 6.50 -19.28 12.80
C ASP A 117 5.16 -18.94 13.46
N GLU A 118 5.10 -18.90 14.79
CA GLU A 118 3.89 -18.47 15.52
C GLU A 118 3.51 -17.03 15.18
N LEU A 119 4.49 -16.12 15.12
CA LEU A 119 4.25 -14.72 14.80
C LEU A 119 3.79 -14.55 13.34
N ILE A 120 4.36 -15.31 12.40
CA ILE A 120 3.89 -15.37 11.00
C ILE A 120 2.45 -15.87 10.94
N GLN A 121 2.13 -16.96 11.63
CA GLN A 121 0.75 -17.47 11.67
C GLN A 121 -0.22 -16.48 12.28
N GLN A 122 0.17 -15.79 13.37
CA GLN A 122 -0.64 -14.75 13.99
C GLN A 122 -0.88 -13.57 13.02
N ARG A 123 0.14 -13.13 12.29
CA ARG A 123 0.03 -12.05 11.30
C ARG A 123 -0.81 -12.46 10.09
N LEU A 124 -0.62 -13.67 9.57
CA LEU A 124 -1.45 -14.22 8.49
C LEU A 124 -2.90 -14.33 8.92
N LYS A 125 -3.15 -14.81 10.15
CA LYS A 125 -4.49 -14.87 10.72
C LYS A 125 -5.11 -13.47 10.83
N ALA A 126 -4.38 -12.48 11.33
CA ALA A 126 -4.82 -11.09 11.42
C ALA A 126 -5.15 -10.47 10.04
N VAL A 127 -4.31 -10.74 9.03
CA VAL A 127 -4.55 -10.33 7.63
C VAL A 127 -5.79 -11.00 7.05
N ASN A 128 -6.04 -12.27 7.41
CA ASN A 128 -7.21 -13.01 6.99
C ASN A 128 -8.47 -12.59 7.76
N THR A 129 -8.37 -12.14 9.02
CA THR A 129 -9.51 -11.70 9.84
C THR A 129 -9.90 -10.23 9.64
N GLY A 130 -9.08 -9.40 8.99
CA GLY A 130 -9.51 -8.08 8.48
C GLY A 130 -8.83 -6.85 9.08
N THR A 131 -7.98 -7.00 10.10
CA THR A 131 -7.41 -5.90 10.91
C THR A 131 -6.53 -4.89 10.18
N ALA A 132 -6.26 -5.10 8.88
CA ALA A 132 -5.39 -4.26 8.06
C ALA A 132 -6.11 -3.65 6.84
N LYS A 133 -7.41 -3.90 6.68
CA LYS A 133 -8.11 -3.62 5.45
C LYS A 133 -9.16 -2.56 5.67
N LEU A 134 -8.73 -1.30 5.65
CA LEU A 134 -9.63 -0.20 5.32
C LEU A 134 -10.32 -0.58 4.00
N GLY A 135 -11.59 -0.95 4.06
CA GLY A 135 -12.43 -1.18 2.89
C GLY A 135 -12.40 -2.52 2.17
N LEU A 136 -11.82 -3.60 2.70
CA LEU A 136 -12.13 -4.94 2.18
C LEU A 136 -13.11 -5.62 3.14
N VAL A 137 -14.36 -5.69 2.70
CA VAL A 137 -15.47 -6.31 3.44
C VAL A 137 -15.12 -7.77 3.76
N SER A 138 -14.89 -8.09 5.03
CA SER A 138 -15.01 -9.47 5.51
C SER A 138 -16.50 -9.82 5.54
N GLY A 139 -16.86 -11.00 5.05
CA GLY A 139 -18.23 -11.45 4.97
C GLY A 139 -18.94 -11.48 6.33
N ASN A 140 -20.07 -10.77 6.38
CA ASN A 140 -21.31 -11.00 7.12
C ASN A 140 -21.38 -11.15 8.67
N ASP A 141 -20.32 -11.23 9.47
CA ASP A 141 -20.51 -11.54 10.92
C ASP A 141 -19.71 -10.71 11.95
N THR A 142 -19.07 -9.60 11.58
CA THR A 142 -18.47 -8.71 12.60
C THR A 142 -19.54 -7.83 13.26
N GLN A 143 -19.58 -7.80 14.59
CA GLN A 143 -20.43 -6.85 15.30
C GLN A 143 -19.93 -5.42 15.06
N ASP A 144 -20.86 -4.50 14.81
CA ASP A 144 -20.61 -3.08 14.53
C ASP A 144 -19.62 -2.41 15.51
N GLY A 145 -19.63 -2.79 16.79
CA GLY A 145 -18.73 -2.23 17.82
C GLY A 145 -17.25 -2.65 17.65
N ASP A 146 -17.00 -3.86 17.16
CA ASP A 146 -15.65 -4.41 17.06
C ASP A 146 -14.82 -3.67 16.01
N GLU A 147 -15.48 -3.12 14.99
CA GLU A 147 -14.86 -2.53 13.81
C GLU A 147 -14.44 -1.07 14.03
N GLU A 148 -15.21 -0.33 14.84
CA GLU A 148 -14.82 0.99 15.35
C GLU A 148 -13.56 0.84 16.21
N GLU A 149 -13.56 -0.09 17.17
CA GLU A 149 -12.42 -0.34 18.04
C GLU A 149 -11.18 -0.84 17.28
N GLU A 150 -11.38 -1.71 16.29
CA GLU A 150 -10.31 -2.21 15.43
C GLU A 150 -9.63 -1.07 14.65
N LEU A 151 -10.41 -0.15 14.07
CA LEU A 151 -9.83 1.00 13.35
C LEU A 151 -9.13 1.97 14.30
N LEU A 152 -9.68 2.20 15.50
CA LEU A 152 -9.05 3.02 16.53
C LEU A 152 -7.69 2.45 16.97
N LYS A 153 -7.58 1.11 17.01
CA LYS A 153 -6.37 0.39 17.41
C LYS A 153 -5.35 0.27 16.27
N ALA A 154 -5.79 -0.08 15.07
CA ALA A 154 -4.92 -0.22 13.90
C ALA A 154 -4.43 1.15 13.41
N GLY A 155 -5.28 2.16 13.53
CA GLY A 155 -5.07 3.48 12.96
C GLY A 155 -5.21 3.51 11.44
N LEU A 156 -4.96 4.68 10.85
CA LEU A 156 -4.97 4.88 9.41
C LEU A 156 -3.90 5.88 8.98
N ALA A 157 -3.51 5.81 7.71
CA ALA A 157 -2.73 6.87 7.10
C ALA A 157 -3.64 8.06 6.76
N ALA A 158 -3.08 9.24 6.91
CA ALA A 158 -3.69 10.49 6.51
C ALA A 158 -2.59 11.44 6.00
N ILE A 159 -3.01 12.55 5.42
CA ILE A 159 -2.14 13.68 5.11
C ILE A 159 -2.74 14.89 5.80
N LYS A 160 -1.98 15.49 6.70
CA LYS A 160 -2.30 16.80 7.25
C LYS A 160 -1.77 17.83 6.26
N GLY A 161 -2.60 18.79 5.88
CA GLY A 161 -2.11 19.86 5.04
C GLY A 161 -2.81 21.18 5.31
N ARG A 162 -2.26 22.25 4.77
CA ARG A 162 -2.87 23.57 4.76
C ARG A 162 -2.84 24.13 3.35
N ARG A 163 -3.91 24.83 2.98
CA ARG A 163 -3.98 25.61 1.73
C ARG A 163 -3.32 26.97 1.95
N LYS A 164 -2.71 27.56 0.91
CA LYS A 164 -1.99 28.86 0.98
C LYS A 164 -2.76 29.98 1.67
N ASP A 165 -4.08 30.01 1.52
CA ASP A 165 -4.96 31.05 2.08
C ASP A 165 -5.80 30.56 3.28
N ALA A 166 -5.65 29.29 3.67
CA ALA A 166 -6.38 28.71 4.79
C ALA A 166 -5.63 28.94 6.11
N LYS A 167 -6.38 29.21 7.18
CA LYS A 167 -5.83 29.36 8.53
C LYS A 167 -5.73 28.01 9.25
N SER A 168 -6.67 27.12 8.97
CA SER A 168 -6.74 25.79 9.55
C SER A 168 -6.09 24.75 8.64
N TYR A 169 -5.59 23.70 9.26
CA TYR A 169 -5.14 22.48 8.60
C TYR A 169 -6.34 21.58 8.32
N GLU A 170 -6.34 20.98 7.14
CA GLU A 170 -7.30 19.97 6.71
C GLU A 170 -6.64 18.58 6.81
N VAL A 171 -7.43 17.56 7.12
CA VAL A 171 -7.00 16.17 7.10
C VAL A 171 -7.55 15.47 5.85
N VAL A 172 -6.64 14.91 5.07
CA VAL A 172 -6.94 14.15 3.86
C VAL A 172 -6.73 12.66 4.10
N ILE A 173 -7.74 11.85 3.83
CA ILE A 173 -7.69 10.38 3.95
C ILE A 173 -7.55 9.77 2.55
N PRO A 174 -6.39 9.19 2.21
CA PRO A 174 -6.16 8.56 0.92
C PRO A 174 -6.78 7.15 0.87
N LEU A 175 -7.61 6.90 -0.15
CA LEU A 175 -8.32 5.64 -0.37
C LEU A 175 -8.24 5.20 -1.82
N THR A 176 -8.19 3.91 -2.10
CA THR A 176 -8.48 3.39 -3.44
C THR A 176 -9.99 3.25 -3.64
N ILE A 177 -10.46 3.30 -4.90
CA ILE A 177 -11.89 3.16 -5.22
C ILE A 177 -12.50 1.83 -4.75
N THR A 178 -11.66 0.81 -4.54
CA THR A 178 -12.05 -0.51 -4.03
C THR A 178 -12.21 -0.54 -2.51
N GLN A 179 -11.83 0.52 -1.80
CA GLN A 179 -11.97 0.60 -0.35
C GLN A 179 -13.31 1.23 0.01
N HIS A 180 -14.11 0.49 0.78
CA HIS A 180 -15.38 0.95 1.32
C HIS A 180 -15.22 1.50 2.74
N LEU A 181 -15.70 2.71 2.99
CA LEU A 181 -15.84 3.24 4.35
C LEU A 181 -17.26 3.08 4.86
N ARG A 182 -17.41 2.50 6.05
CA ARG A 182 -18.68 2.42 6.75
C ARG A 182 -18.91 3.62 7.68
N PRO A 183 -20.16 3.92 8.05
CA PRO A 183 -20.46 5.02 8.96
C PRO A 183 -19.71 4.95 10.30
N LEU A 184 -19.55 3.76 10.88
CA LEU A 184 -18.81 3.56 12.13
C LEU A 184 -17.31 3.82 11.97
N GLN A 185 -16.74 3.45 10.83
CA GLN A 185 -15.35 3.77 10.51
C GLN A 185 -15.16 5.28 10.31
N LEU A 186 -16.11 5.97 9.68
CA LEU A 186 -16.08 7.44 9.58
C LEU A 186 -16.12 8.10 10.96
N LYS A 187 -16.98 7.60 11.87
CA LYS A 187 -17.03 8.07 13.26
C LYS A 187 -15.69 7.86 13.98
N ALA A 188 -15.07 6.68 13.82
CA ALA A 188 -13.75 6.39 14.37
C ALA A 188 -12.67 7.33 13.81
N ILE A 189 -12.70 7.63 12.50
CA ILE A 189 -11.77 8.55 11.84
C ILE A 189 -11.91 9.95 12.45
N PHE A 190 -13.14 10.46 12.61
CA PHE A 190 -13.36 11.76 13.26
C PHE A 190 -12.81 11.78 14.70
N ALA A 191 -13.02 10.70 15.47
CA ALA A 191 -12.47 10.60 16.82
C ALA A 191 -10.92 10.62 16.84
N LEU A 192 -10.27 9.97 15.86
CA LEU A 192 -8.81 10.01 15.71
C LEU A 192 -8.30 11.39 15.30
N ILE A 193 -9.04 12.10 14.44
CA ILE A 193 -8.70 13.47 14.03
C ILE A 193 -8.83 14.42 15.23
N GLU A 194 -9.90 14.31 16.01
CA GLU A 194 -10.10 15.10 17.22
C GLU A 194 -8.99 14.85 18.26
N ALA A 195 -8.65 13.58 18.49
CA ALA A 195 -7.53 13.22 19.35
C ALA A 195 -6.20 13.80 18.85
N HIS A 196 -5.95 13.78 17.54
CA HIS A 196 -4.75 14.39 16.95
C HIS A 196 -4.75 15.92 17.09
N ALA A 197 -5.87 16.59 16.82
CA ALA A 197 -6.02 18.03 16.97
C ALA A 197 -5.71 18.48 18.41
N ALA A 198 -6.14 17.71 19.41
CA ALA A 198 -5.82 17.96 20.82
C ALA A 198 -4.33 17.85 21.17
N THR A 199 -3.53 17.16 20.34
CA THR A 199 -2.08 17.03 20.52
C THR A 199 -1.27 18.07 19.73
N CYS A 200 -1.91 18.85 18.86
CA CYS A 200 -1.23 19.83 18.04
C CYS A 200 -0.79 21.05 18.88
N PRO A 201 0.38 21.66 18.55
CA PRO A 201 0.88 22.82 19.27
C PRO A 201 0.00 24.06 19.05
N GLU A 202 0.10 25.03 19.98
CA GLU A 202 -0.57 26.32 19.85
C GLU A 202 -0.16 27.02 18.54
N GLY A 203 -1.14 27.27 17.65
CA GLY A 203 -0.93 27.87 16.33
C GLY A 203 -1.22 26.94 15.15
N GLU A 204 -1.42 25.65 15.38
CA GLU A 204 -1.84 24.69 14.36
C GLU A 204 -3.27 24.21 14.60
N GLU A 205 -4.24 25.02 14.18
CA GLU A 205 -5.65 24.67 14.28
C GLU A 205 -6.01 23.64 13.19
N VAL A 206 -6.42 22.44 13.58
CA VAL A 206 -6.88 21.39 12.65
C VAL A 206 -8.41 21.44 12.58
N ASP A 207 -8.97 21.52 11.37
CA ASP A 207 -10.42 21.39 11.17
C ASP A 207 -10.87 19.96 11.45
N THR A 208 -11.70 19.79 12.48
CA THR A 208 -12.30 18.52 12.87
C THR A 208 -13.72 18.35 12.36
N SER A 209 -14.31 19.40 11.77
CA SER A 209 -15.70 19.42 11.30
C SER A 209 -15.85 18.68 9.97
N HIS A 210 -14.79 18.71 9.15
CA HIS A 210 -14.76 18.13 7.83
C HIS A 210 -13.48 17.31 7.63
N LEU A 211 -13.59 16.21 6.90
CA LEU A 211 -12.45 15.46 6.40
C LEU A 211 -12.53 15.39 4.87
N LEU A 212 -11.37 15.35 4.22
CA LEU A 212 -11.26 15.23 2.78
C LEU A 212 -10.91 13.78 2.42
N LEU A 213 -11.76 13.11 1.65
CA LEU A 213 -11.46 11.79 1.09
C LEU A 213 -10.79 11.96 -0.27
N ALA A 214 -9.58 11.47 -0.43
CA ALA A 214 -8.88 11.41 -1.70
C ALA A 214 -9.00 10.00 -2.28
N ILE A 215 -9.89 9.82 -3.26
CA ILE A 215 -10.18 8.52 -3.85
C ILE A 215 -9.38 8.36 -5.15
N ILE A 216 -8.48 7.38 -5.18
CA ILE A 216 -7.71 7.00 -6.36
C ILE A 216 -8.41 5.89 -7.16
N ALA A 217 -8.60 6.14 -8.45
CA ALA A 217 -9.01 5.15 -9.43
C ALA A 217 -7.81 4.40 -10.02
N PRO A 218 -8.00 3.20 -10.63
CA PRO A 218 -6.90 2.39 -11.16
C PRO A 218 -6.08 3.06 -12.29
N ASP A 219 -6.65 4.06 -12.95
CA ASP A 219 -6.00 4.89 -13.96
C ASP A 219 -5.18 6.05 -13.35
N SER A 220 -5.00 6.05 -12.02
CA SER A 220 -4.35 7.11 -11.23
C SER A 220 -5.10 8.44 -11.18
N THR A 221 -6.37 8.48 -11.59
CA THR A 221 -7.23 9.65 -11.38
C THR A 221 -7.54 9.80 -9.90
N LEU A 222 -7.40 11.02 -9.37
CA LEU A 222 -7.77 11.37 -7.99
C LEU A 222 -9.04 12.22 -7.98
N VAL A 223 -9.96 11.87 -7.09
CA VAL A 223 -11.19 12.64 -6.83
C VAL A 223 -11.28 12.95 -5.33
N TYR A 224 -11.59 14.20 -5.01
CA TYR A 224 -11.69 14.67 -3.63
C TYR A 224 -13.15 14.86 -3.22
N TYR A 225 -13.54 14.27 -2.09
CA TYR A 225 -14.86 14.45 -1.49
C TYR A 225 -14.72 15.05 -0.09
N ILE A 226 -15.52 16.06 0.21
CA ILE A 226 -15.61 16.59 1.57
C ILE A 226 -16.70 15.81 2.31
N VAL A 227 -16.34 15.25 3.46
CA VAL A 227 -17.28 14.57 4.36
C VAL A 227 -17.33 15.36 5.66
N SER A 228 -18.53 15.80 6.03
CA SER A 228 -18.77 16.54 7.26
C SER A 228 -19.16 15.62 8.40
N GLN A 229 -18.79 15.99 9.62
CA GLN A 229 -19.27 15.36 10.83
C GLN A 229 -20.81 15.48 10.91
N GLY A 230 -21.48 14.43 11.40
CA GLY A 230 -22.95 14.40 11.49
C GLY A 230 -23.66 13.98 10.19
N LEU A 231 -22.95 13.37 9.24
CA LEU A 231 -23.57 12.74 8.07
C LEU A 231 -24.56 11.65 8.52
N VAL A 232 -25.86 11.89 8.33
CA VAL A 232 -26.92 10.92 8.60
C VAL A 232 -27.31 10.21 7.31
N LYS A 233 -27.60 8.92 7.39
CA LYS A 233 -28.14 8.17 6.25
C LYS A 233 -29.40 8.88 5.72
N PRO A 234 -29.56 9.07 4.40
CA PRO A 234 -30.79 9.62 3.84
C PRO A 234 -31.98 8.81 4.31
N ILE A 235 -32.94 9.49 4.93
CA ILE A 235 -34.23 8.89 5.30
C ILE A 235 -35.05 8.83 4.00
N ASN A 236 -35.37 7.61 3.54
CA ASN A 236 -36.35 7.39 2.48
C ASN A 236 -37.66 6.96 3.11
#